data_AF-A0A3M7KPI0-F1
#
_entry.id   AF-A0A3M7KPI0-F1
#
_cell.length_a   1.000
_cell.length_b   1.000
_cell.length_c   1.000
_cell.angle_alpha   90.00
_cell.angle_beta   90.00
_cell.angle_gamma   90.00
#
_symmetry.space_group_name_H-M   'P 1'
#
loop_
_entity.id
_entity.type
_entity.pdbx_description
1 polymer ?
#
loop_
_entity_poly.entity_id
_entity_poly.type
_entity_poly.pdbx_seq_one_letter_code
_entity_poly.pdbx_strand_id
1 'polypeptide(L)'
;MLKFLSIINLIVAVQALFLFLHFILKSKGTKVLNRLLALLCLCFTLILINTYISLNNFEARSILLQDIANNVMWFIGPSLYLYVIYNLKKPSKKVILLHLLPYLFPSIIDIFFNWQAFDTIIPIMGFTQMSIYLFLSLQFCFKNYKAEQQFYSWVLPSIIAFTLLVALNFCLTILRNFGIDVLPNTILQSFTSLLAIPIFYIAYKEMNSANTYGIQPKKYKTTPLSNEKSKDYLLRIKFAMDEEKLYCDTTLKLSRFAEKISIPSKYVSQVINQNLNLSFSDYLIQLRLEDAKKNLNNPSKQHLTIFGIAQESGFTSSSRFNYLFKKHTGLTPSQFQKQNKDF
;
A
#
# COMPACT_ATOMS: atom_id res chain seq x y z
N MET A 1 -23.90 -7.76 -24.64
CA MET A 1 -23.58 -6.75 -23.61
C MET A 1 -23.68 -7.28 -22.18
N LEU A 2 -24.81 -7.86 -21.77
CA LEU A 2 -25.03 -8.37 -20.39
C LEU A 2 -23.98 -9.41 -19.93
N LYS A 3 -23.70 -10.43 -20.76
CA LYS A 3 -22.65 -11.43 -20.48
C LYS A 3 -21.27 -10.77 -20.27
N PHE A 4 -20.91 -9.82 -21.12
CA PHE A 4 -19.64 -9.08 -21.01
C PHE A 4 -19.53 -8.29 -19.71
N LEU A 5 -20.57 -7.51 -19.35
CA LEU A 5 -20.61 -6.76 -18.09
C LEU A 5 -20.55 -7.67 -16.86
N SER A 6 -21.22 -8.82 -16.91
CA SER A 6 -21.14 -9.79 -15.81
C SER A 6 -19.72 -10.33 -15.61
N ILE A 7 -19.02 -10.68 -16.70
CA ILE A 7 -17.63 -11.16 -16.65
C ILE A 7 -16.71 -10.09 -16.06
N ILE A 8 -16.89 -8.82 -16.45
CA ILE A 8 -16.11 -7.71 -15.88
C ILE A 8 -16.33 -7.62 -14.36
N ASN A 9 -17.58 -7.58 -13.89
CA ASN A 9 -17.86 -7.47 -12.47
C ASN A 9 -17.26 -8.65 -11.68
N LEU A 10 -17.30 -9.87 -12.25
CA LEU A 10 -16.68 -11.04 -11.65
C LEU A 10 -15.15 -10.91 -11.55
N ILE A 11 -14.48 -10.47 -12.63
CA ILE A 11 -13.02 -10.26 -12.63
C ILE A 11 -12.62 -9.23 -11.57
N VAL A 12 -13.34 -8.10 -11.51
CA VAL A 12 -13.08 -7.05 -10.52
C VAL A 12 -13.37 -7.55 -9.10
N ALA A 13 -14.41 -8.37 -8.90
CA ALA A 13 -14.70 -9.00 -7.61
C ALA A 13 -13.57 -9.93 -7.16
N VAL A 14 -13.06 -10.79 -8.04
CA VAL A 14 -11.94 -11.70 -7.75
C VAL A 14 -10.68 -10.91 -7.42
N GLN A 15 -10.41 -9.82 -8.14
CA GLN A 15 -9.28 -8.93 -7.84
C GLN A 15 -9.44 -8.25 -6.46
N ALA A 16 -10.64 -7.77 -6.13
CA ALA A 16 -10.94 -7.20 -4.82
C ALA A 16 -10.72 -8.23 -3.70
N LEU A 17 -11.19 -9.46 -3.90
CA LEU A 17 -11.01 -10.56 -2.95
C LEU A 17 -9.53 -10.90 -2.75
N PHE A 18 -8.77 -10.98 -3.84
CA PHE A 18 -7.33 -11.20 -3.79
C PHE A 18 -6.62 -10.10 -2.98
N LEU A 19 -6.95 -8.83 -3.22
CA LEU A 19 -6.38 -7.70 -2.47
C LEU A 19 -6.79 -7.74 -0.99
N PHE A 20 -8.04 -8.08 -0.69
CA PHE A 20 -8.49 -8.29 0.69
C PHE A 20 -7.63 -9.35 1.40
N LEU A 21 -7.46 -10.53 0.80
CA LEU A 21 -6.65 -11.62 1.34
C LEU A 21 -5.16 -11.22 1.44
N HIS A 22 -4.65 -10.48 0.47
CA HIS A 22 -3.29 -9.94 0.54
C HIS A 22 -3.11 -9.06 1.78
N PHE A 23 -3.94 -8.03 1.95
CA PHE A 23 -3.80 -7.08 3.07
C PHE A 23 -4.16 -7.69 4.43
N ILE A 24 -5.03 -8.70 4.47
CA ILE A 24 -5.34 -9.42 5.72
C ILE A 24 -4.15 -10.27 6.19
N LEU A 25 -3.37 -10.85 5.26
CA LEU A 25 -2.21 -11.69 5.55
C LEU A 25 -0.89 -10.92 5.60
N LYS A 26 -0.84 -9.71 5.03
CA LYS A 26 0.36 -8.88 4.94
C LYS A 26 0.92 -8.54 6.33
N SER A 27 2.08 -9.13 6.64
CA SER A 27 2.82 -8.90 7.89
C SER A 27 3.66 -7.61 7.87
N LYS A 28 3.99 -7.10 6.68
CA LYS A 28 4.79 -5.88 6.47
C LYS A 28 3.93 -4.61 6.45
N GLY A 29 4.51 -3.48 6.85
CA GLY A 29 3.81 -2.19 6.92
C GLY A 29 2.97 -2.01 8.19
N THR A 30 2.13 -0.99 8.20
CA THR A 30 1.32 -0.69 9.38
C THR A 30 0.06 -1.55 9.40
N LYS A 31 -0.03 -2.47 10.37
CA LYS A 31 -1.16 -3.41 10.48
C LYS A 31 -2.52 -2.74 10.34
N VAL A 32 -2.74 -1.60 10.98
CA VAL A 32 -4.05 -0.92 10.93
C VAL A 32 -4.37 -0.37 9.53
N LEU A 33 -3.41 0.22 8.83
CA LEU A 33 -3.60 0.66 7.43
C LEU A 33 -3.95 -0.53 6.53
N ASN A 34 -3.22 -1.64 6.68
CA ASN A 34 -3.53 -2.87 5.96
C ASN A 34 -4.96 -3.36 6.27
N ARG A 35 -5.40 -3.33 7.54
CA ARG A 35 -6.78 -3.72 7.90
C ARG A 35 -7.85 -2.79 7.32
N LEU A 36 -7.62 -1.47 7.32
CA LEU A 36 -8.55 -0.50 6.73
C LEU A 36 -8.68 -0.69 5.22
N LEU A 37 -7.57 -0.92 4.54
CA LEU A 37 -7.56 -1.18 3.11
C LEU A 37 -8.15 -2.56 2.78
N ALA A 38 -7.91 -3.58 3.61
CA ALA A 38 -8.57 -4.87 3.50
C ALA A 38 -10.09 -4.71 3.63
N LEU A 39 -10.58 -3.94 4.61
CA LEU A 39 -12.00 -3.66 4.78
C LEU A 39 -12.61 -3.01 3.53
N LEU A 40 -11.94 -2.00 2.95
CA LEU A 40 -12.37 -1.40 1.69
C LEU A 40 -12.46 -2.45 0.57
N CYS A 41 -11.43 -3.29 0.40
CA CYS A 41 -11.43 -4.35 -0.61
C CYS A 41 -12.55 -5.37 -0.39
N LEU A 42 -12.86 -5.70 0.88
CA LEU A 42 -13.96 -6.60 1.23
C LEU A 42 -15.32 -6.00 0.85
N CYS A 43 -15.55 -4.71 1.14
CA CYS A 43 -16.76 -4.01 0.73
C CYS A 43 -16.97 -4.10 -0.80
N PHE A 44 -15.94 -3.79 -1.59
CA PHE A 44 -16.03 -3.90 -3.06
C PHE A 44 -16.25 -5.33 -3.53
N THR A 45 -15.61 -6.31 -2.88
CA THR A 45 -15.81 -7.73 -3.20
C THR A 45 -17.28 -8.11 -3.07
N LEU A 46 -17.90 -7.79 -1.93
CA LEU A 46 -19.29 -8.16 -1.64
C LEU A 46 -20.27 -7.46 -2.59
N ILE A 47 -20.06 -6.16 -2.88
CA ILE A 47 -20.91 -5.42 -3.82
C ILE A 47 -20.78 -6.01 -5.23
N LEU A 48 -19.57 -6.27 -5.71
CA LEU A 48 -19.36 -6.76 -7.08
C LEU A 48 -19.84 -8.20 -7.27
N ILE A 49 -19.72 -9.07 -6.26
CA ILE A 49 -20.33 -10.41 -6.30
C ILE A 49 -21.86 -10.29 -6.38
N ASN A 50 -22.48 -9.41 -5.59
CA ASN A 50 -23.93 -9.18 -5.66
C ASN A 50 -24.34 -8.62 -7.03
N THR A 51 -23.58 -7.68 -7.61
CA THR A 51 -23.83 -7.18 -8.97
C THR A 51 -23.70 -8.30 -10.01
N TYR A 52 -22.69 -9.16 -9.92
CA TYR A 52 -22.53 -10.30 -10.83
C TYR A 52 -23.72 -11.27 -10.77
N ILE A 53 -24.18 -11.61 -9.57
CA ILE A 53 -25.35 -12.48 -9.35
C ILE A 53 -26.61 -11.82 -9.92
N SER A 54 -26.80 -10.52 -9.64
CA SER A 54 -27.95 -9.75 -10.13
C SER A 54 -28.00 -9.66 -11.65
N LEU A 55 -26.87 -9.57 -12.34
CA LEU A 55 -26.83 -9.48 -13.80
C LEU A 55 -27.12 -10.82 -14.49
N ASN A 56 -26.90 -11.95 -13.83
CA ASN A 56 -27.13 -13.27 -14.41
C ASN A 56 -28.50 -13.87 -14.03
N ASN A 57 -29.34 -13.12 -13.31
CA ASN A 57 -30.66 -13.56 -12.86
C ASN A 57 -30.62 -14.95 -12.18
N PHE A 58 -29.59 -15.23 -11.38
CA PHE A 58 -29.58 -16.46 -10.60
C PHE A 58 -30.76 -16.43 -9.61
N GLU A 59 -31.77 -17.27 -9.86
CA GLU A 59 -33.00 -17.38 -9.06
C GLU A 59 -32.72 -17.71 -7.59
N ALA A 60 -31.58 -18.33 -7.29
CA ALA A 60 -31.05 -18.54 -5.94
C ALA A 60 -30.40 -17.27 -5.35
N ARG A 61 -31.03 -16.10 -5.53
CA ARG A 61 -30.58 -14.85 -4.89
C ARG A 61 -30.87 -14.96 -3.39
N SER A 62 -29.84 -15.23 -2.59
CA SER A 62 -30.00 -15.12 -1.14
C SER A 62 -30.24 -13.65 -0.79
N ILE A 63 -31.43 -13.33 -0.29
CA ILE A 63 -31.81 -11.99 0.22
C ILE A 63 -30.72 -11.46 1.15
N LEU A 64 -30.20 -12.32 2.03
CA LEU A 64 -29.10 -12.00 2.93
C LEU A 64 -27.84 -11.44 2.25
N LEU A 65 -27.41 -11.99 1.10
CA LEU A 65 -26.22 -11.49 0.41
C LEU A 65 -26.47 -10.12 -0.21
N GLN A 66 -27.68 -9.87 -0.70
CA GLN A 66 -28.08 -8.56 -1.20
C GLN A 66 -28.08 -7.53 -0.07
N ASP A 67 -28.65 -7.86 1.08
CA ASP A 67 -28.71 -6.96 2.24
C ASP A 67 -27.31 -6.68 2.76
N ILE A 68 -26.46 -7.71 2.87
CA ILE A 68 -25.04 -7.53 3.22
C ILE A 68 -24.36 -6.59 2.22
N ALA A 69 -24.52 -6.81 0.91
CA ALA A 69 -23.89 -6.01 -0.13
C ALA A 69 -24.34 -4.54 -0.10
N ASN A 70 -25.62 -4.28 0.15
CA ASN A 70 -26.15 -2.93 0.29
C ASN A 70 -25.58 -2.24 1.54
N ASN A 71 -25.48 -2.97 2.64
CA ASN A 71 -25.06 -2.42 3.92
C ASN A 71 -23.54 -2.24 4.06
N VAL A 72 -22.71 -2.98 3.31
CA VAL A 72 -21.26 -2.73 3.34
C VAL A 72 -20.86 -1.37 2.76
N MET A 73 -21.74 -0.70 2.01
CA MET A 73 -21.49 0.64 1.48
C MET A 73 -21.25 1.68 2.59
N TRP A 74 -21.92 1.52 3.74
CA TRP A 74 -21.78 2.42 4.89
C TRP A 74 -20.34 2.50 5.43
N PHE A 75 -19.56 1.44 5.23
CA PHE A 75 -18.18 1.36 5.71
C PHE A 75 -17.16 1.98 4.77
N ILE A 76 -17.49 2.25 3.50
CA ILE A 76 -16.52 2.72 2.51
C ILE A 76 -16.01 4.13 2.87
N GLY A 77 -16.92 5.07 3.13
CA GLY A 77 -16.57 6.46 3.48
C GLY A 77 -15.68 6.58 4.73
N PRO A 78 -16.08 6.03 5.90
CA PRO A 78 -15.32 6.13 7.12
C PRO A 78 -14.00 5.37 7.02
N SER A 79 -13.97 4.21 6.36
CA SER A 79 -12.73 3.44 6.18
C SER A 79 -11.72 4.18 5.33
N LEU A 80 -12.16 4.83 4.24
CA LEU A 80 -11.30 5.65 3.40
C LEU A 80 -10.77 6.88 4.15
N TYR A 81 -11.63 7.58 4.89
CA TYR A 81 -11.22 8.70 5.72
C TYR A 81 -10.22 8.29 6.81
N LEU A 82 -10.50 7.20 7.52
CA LEU A 82 -9.59 6.65 8.52
C LEU A 82 -8.25 6.28 7.89
N TYR A 83 -8.25 5.66 6.71
CA TYR A 83 -7.04 5.34 5.96
C TYR A 83 -6.21 6.61 5.66
N VAL A 84 -6.87 7.66 5.20
CA VAL A 84 -6.27 8.98 4.91
C VAL A 84 -5.62 9.61 6.14
N ILE A 85 -6.35 9.69 7.26
CA ILE A 85 -5.83 10.38 8.45
C ILE A 85 -4.79 9.54 9.21
N TYR A 86 -4.80 8.22 9.04
CA TYR A 86 -4.02 7.33 9.91
C TYR A 86 -2.51 7.54 9.74
N ASN A 87 -2.03 7.87 8.54
CA ASN A 87 -0.60 8.08 8.31
C ASN A 87 -0.02 9.17 9.26
N LEU A 88 -0.77 10.25 9.47
CA LEU A 88 -0.37 11.38 10.31
C LEU A 88 -0.90 11.28 11.74
N LYS A 89 -2.21 11.10 11.91
CA LYS A 89 -2.87 11.19 13.23
C LYS A 89 -2.75 9.91 14.04
N LYS A 90 -2.57 8.75 13.40
CA LYS A 90 -2.54 7.42 14.04
C LYS A 90 -3.65 7.27 15.11
N PRO A 91 -4.92 7.47 14.74
CA PRO A 91 -6.04 7.45 15.67
C PRO A 91 -6.06 6.14 16.46
N SER A 92 -6.46 6.23 17.73
CA SER A 92 -6.55 5.07 18.61
C SER A 92 -7.64 4.11 18.11
N LYS A 93 -7.58 2.85 18.57
CA LYS A 93 -8.61 1.84 18.27
C LYS A 93 -10.01 2.32 18.62
N LYS A 94 -10.17 3.07 19.71
CA LYS A 94 -11.47 3.62 20.14
C LYS A 94 -12.02 4.60 19.10
N VAL A 95 -11.19 5.49 18.57
CA VAL A 95 -11.58 6.47 17.54
C VAL A 95 -11.95 5.76 16.24
N ILE A 96 -11.17 4.76 15.82
CA ILE A 96 -11.47 3.93 14.65
C ILE A 96 -12.85 3.26 14.82
N LEU A 97 -13.09 2.69 15.99
CA LEU A 97 -14.32 1.99 16.30
C LEU A 97 -15.54 2.93 16.34
N LEU A 98 -15.39 4.16 16.85
CA LEU A 98 -16.44 5.19 16.84
C LEU A 98 -16.84 5.64 15.43
N HIS A 99 -15.94 5.58 14.46
CA HIS A 99 -16.26 5.89 13.06
C HIS A 99 -16.88 4.71 12.31
N LEU A 100 -16.77 3.48 12.79
CA LEU A 100 -17.26 2.27 12.10
C LEU A 100 -18.53 1.69 12.75
N LEU A 101 -18.61 1.62 14.08
CA LEU A 101 -19.73 1.00 14.80
C LEU A 101 -21.10 1.66 14.55
N PRO A 102 -21.24 2.99 14.44
CA PRO A 102 -22.55 3.60 14.24
C PRO A 102 -23.29 3.06 13.02
N TYR A 103 -22.56 2.50 12.06
CA TYR A 103 -23.10 1.95 10.82
C TYR A 103 -23.44 0.47 10.88
N LEU A 104 -23.00 -0.25 11.91
CA LEU A 104 -23.48 -1.62 12.16
C LEU A 104 -24.95 -1.62 12.59
N PHE A 105 -25.39 -0.60 13.32
CA PHE A 105 -26.77 -0.49 13.78
C PHE A 105 -27.79 -0.44 12.62
N PRO A 106 -27.70 0.50 11.65
CA PRO A 106 -28.59 0.49 10.50
C PRO A 106 -28.40 -0.77 9.65
N SER A 107 -27.17 -1.29 9.52
CA SER A 107 -26.92 -2.53 8.76
C SER A 107 -27.63 -3.75 9.34
N ILE A 108 -27.62 -3.89 10.67
CA ILE A 108 -28.30 -5.00 11.36
C ILE A 108 -29.81 -4.82 11.28
N ILE A 109 -30.31 -3.61 11.49
CA ILE A 109 -31.76 -3.35 11.42
C ILE A 109 -32.31 -3.66 10.04
N ASP A 110 -31.61 -3.24 8.98
CA ASP A 110 -32.02 -3.47 7.59
C ASP A 110 -32.16 -4.97 7.30
N ILE A 111 -31.18 -5.78 7.72
CA ILE A 111 -31.18 -7.25 7.53
C ILE A 111 -32.35 -7.94 8.25
N PHE A 112 -32.75 -7.48 9.44
CA PHE A 112 -33.74 -8.18 10.26
C PHE A 112 -35.17 -7.68 10.09
N PHE A 113 -35.37 -6.40 9.76
CA PHE A 113 -36.69 -5.79 9.82
C PHE A 113 -37.25 -5.38 8.46
N ASN A 114 -36.46 -5.44 7.38
CA ASN A 114 -36.88 -5.21 5.99
C ASN A 114 -37.78 -3.98 5.83
N TRP A 115 -37.20 -2.81 6.08
CA TRP A 115 -37.89 -1.53 6.24
C TRP A 115 -38.27 -0.90 4.89
N GLN A 116 -39.25 -1.47 4.18
CA GLN A 116 -39.76 -0.94 2.90
C GLN A 116 -40.14 0.56 2.97
N ALA A 117 -40.58 1.04 4.14
CA ALA A 117 -40.91 2.46 4.35
C ALA A 117 -39.69 3.41 4.22
N PHE A 118 -38.47 2.88 4.24
CA PHE A 118 -37.22 3.65 4.22
C PHE A 118 -36.35 3.38 3.00
N ASP A 119 -36.84 2.66 1.99
CA ASP A 119 -36.12 2.33 0.75
C ASP A 119 -35.54 3.57 0.03
N THR A 120 -36.17 4.72 0.18
CA THR A 120 -35.69 6.00 -0.36
C THR A 120 -34.77 6.77 0.60
N ILE A 121 -35.02 6.66 1.91
CA ILE A 121 -34.32 7.43 2.94
C ILE A 121 -32.91 6.87 3.19
N ILE A 122 -32.78 5.54 3.27
CA ILE A 122 -31.51 4.85 3.56
C ILE A 122 -30.43 5.19 2.52
N PRO A 123 -30.67 5.10 1.20
CA PRO A 123 -29.68 5.49 0.19
C PRO A 123 -29.28 6.97 0.27
N ILE A 124 -30.23 7.88 0.55
CA ILE A 124 -29.94 9.32 0.70
C ILE A 124 -29.03 9.53 1.91
N MET A 125 -29.35 8.93 3.05
CA MET A 125 -28.51 8.98 4.25
C MET A 125 -27.10 8.43 3.98
N GLY A 126 -27.00 7.31 3.25
CA GLY A 126 -25.73 6.71 2.84
C GLY A 126 -24.92 7.63 1.95
N PHE A 127 -25.56 8.27 0.97
CA PHE A 127 -24.90 9.23 0.08
C PHE A 127 -24.43 10.49 0.82
N THR A 128 -25.28 11.05 1.70
CA THR A 128 -24.93 12.20 2.54
C THR A 128 -23.72 11.86 3.43
N GLN A 129 -23.74 10.70 4.07
CA GLN A 129 -22.65 10.21 4.90
C GLN A 129 -21.36 10.05 4.09
N MET A 130 -21.41 9.37 2.94
CA MET A 130 -20.26 9.20 2.06
C MET A 130 -19.67 10.54 1.66
N SER A 131 -20.53 11.49 1.27
CA SER A 131 -20.13 12.85 0.86
C SER A 131 -19.41 13.60 1.97
N ILE A 132 -19.87 13.50 3.21
CA ILE A 132 -19.19 14.10 4.38
C ILE A 132 -17.78 13.52 4.53
N TYR A 133 -17.62 12.19 4.50
CA TYR A 133 -16.30 11.59 4.67
C TYR A 133 -15.36 11.84 3.49
N LEU A 134 -15.87 11.91 2.26
CA LEU A 134 -15.08 12.30 1.10
C LEU A 134 -14.61 13.74 1.19
N PHE A 135 -15.50 14.66 1.60
CA PHE A 135 -15.14 16.05 1.85
C PHE A 135 -14.05 16.16 2.93
N LEU A 136 -14.22 15.48 4.08
CA LEU A 136 -13.22 15.46 5.15
C LEU A 136 -11.89 14.85 4.70
N SER A 137 -11.93 13.81 3.86
CA SER A 137 -10.74 13.16 3.29
C SER A 137 -9.98 14.11 2.36
N LEU A 138 -10.69 14.78 1.44
CA LEU A 138 -10.12 15.77 0.54
C LEU A 138 -9.52 16.93 1.32
N GLN A 139 -10.27 17.52 2.25
CA GLN A 139 -9.81 18.62 3.09
C GLN A 139 -8.52 18.25 3.85
N PHE A 140 -8.48 17.04 4.41
CA PHE A 140 -7.30 16.55 5.13
C PHE A 140 -6.09 16.35 4.21
N CYS A 141 -6.29 15.74 3.05
CA CYS A 141 -5.23 15.54 2.05
C CYS A 141 -4.66 16.88 1.56
N PHE A 142 -5.51 17.85 1.21
CA PHE A 142 -5.06 19.17 0.75
C PHE A 142 -4.27 19.90 1.84
N LYS A 143 -4.80 19.93 3.07
CA LYS A 143 -4.14 20.62 4.19
C LYS A 143 -2.76 20.04 4.50
N ASN A 144 -2.60 18.72 4.38
CA ASN A 144 -1.39 18.02 4.80
C ASN A 144 -0.52 17.52 3.63
N TYR A 145 -0.82 17.93 2.40
CA TYR A 145 -0.13 17.45 1.20
C TYR A 145 1.39 17.64 1.29
N LYS A 146 1.84 18.82 1.74
CA LYS A 146 3.27 19.14 1.89
C LYS A 146 3.94 18.38 3.05
N ALA A 147 3.18 18.00 4.09
CA ALA A 147 3.74 17.33 5.27
C ALA A 147 4.15 15.88 4.97
N GLU A 148 3.40 15.18 4.12
CA GLU A 148 3.66 13.79 3.73
C GLU A 148 3.44 13.60 2.22
N GLN A 149 4.18 14.37 1.42
CA GLN A 149 4.03 14.41 -0.05
C GLN A 149 4.15 13.02 -0.70
N GLN A 150 5.01 12.15 -0.17
CA GLN A 150 5.20 10.81 -0.69
C GLN A 150 3.93 9.95 -0.60
N PHE A 151 3.10 10.15 0.44
CA PHE A 151 1.83 9.45 0.62
C PHE A 151 0.69 10.17 -0.14
N TYR A 152 0.55 11.49 0.04
CA TYR A 152 -0.59 12.21 -0.54
C TYR A 152 -0.52 12.43 -2.05
N SER A 153 0.66 12.35 -2.67
CA SER A 153 0.82 12.49 -4.13
C SER A 153 0.03 11.49 -4.97
N TRP A 154 -0.30 10.31 -4.43
CA TRP A 154 -1.14 9.32 -5.10
C TRP A 154 -2.48 9.09 -4.38
N VAL A 155 -2.58 9.35 -3.07
CA VAL A 155 -3.85 9.26 -2.34
C VAL A 155 -4.83 10.36 -2.76
N LEU A 156 -4.37 11.62 -2.86
CA LEU A 156 -5.25 12.75 -3.19
C LEU A 156 -5.90 12.59 -4.58
N PRO A 157 -5.16 12.31 -5.69
CA PRO A 157 -5.79 12.06 -6.98
C PRO A 157 -6.77 10.89 -6.97
N SER A 158 -6.50 9.85 -6.18
CA SER A 158 -7.39 8.69 -6.04
C SER A 158 -8.72 9.07 -5.39
N ILE A 159 -8.68 9.89 -4.33
CA ILE A 159 -9.90 10.35 -3.65
C ILE A 159 -10.66 11.31 -4.56
N ILE A 160 -9.99 12.19 -5.29
CA ILE A 160 -10.65 13.06 -6.29
C ILE A 160 -11.37 12.20 -7.34
N ALA A 161 -10.67 11.23 -7.93
CA ALA A 161 -11.27 10.33 -8.91
C ALA A 161 -12.46 9.55 -8.34
N PHE A 162 -12.32 9.03 -7.11
CA PHE A 162 -13.41 8.33 -6.42
C PHE A 162 -14.61 9.24 -6.19
N THR A 163 -14.40 10.46 -5.69
CA THR A 163 -15.45 11.46 -5.48
C THR A 163 -16.17 11.82 -6.77
N LEU A 164 -15.44 12.03 -7.87
CA LEU A 164 -16.03 12.33 -9.17
C LEU A 164 -16.87 11.17 -9.70
N LEU A 165 -16.40 9.93 -9.55
CA LEU A 165 -17.17 8.75 -9.95
C LEU A 165 -18.43 8.56 -9.09
N VAL A 166 -18.34 8.78 -7.77
CA VAL A 166 -19.51 8.73 -6.87
C VAL A 166 -20.53 9.81 -7.25
N ALA A 167 -20.08 11.05 -7.48
CA ALA A 167 -20.95 12.15 -7.90
C ALA A 167 -21.61 11.87 -9.26
N LEU A 168 -20.87 11.31 -10.22
CA LEU A 168 -21.40 10.93 -11.52
C LEU A 168 -22.45 9.82 -11.39
N ASN A 169 -22.17 8.77 -10.62
CA ASN A 169 -23.12 7.68 -10.38
C ASN A 169 -24.42 8.19 -9.73
N PHE A 170 -24.29 9.09 -8.75
CA PHE A 170 -25.43 9.68 -8.07
C PHE A 170 -26.26 10.59 -8.99
N CYS A 171 -25.59 11.43 -9.79
CA CYS A 171 -26.25 12.27 -10.79
C CYS A 171 -27.04 11.43 -11.81
N LEU A 172 -26.44 10.36 -12.35
CA LEU A 172 -27.10 9.43 -13.26
C LEU A 172 -28.32 8.75 -12.61
N THR A 173 -28.21 8.41 -11.32
CA THR A 173 -29.32 7.80 -10.56
C THR A 173 -30.46 8.80 -10.34
N ILE A 174 -30.16 10.07 -10.04
CA ILE A 174 -31.16 11.12 -9.90
C ILE A 174 -31.89 11.38 -11.22
N LEU A 175 -31.14 11.59 -12.32
CA LEU A 175 -31.72 11.83 -13.64
C LEU A 175 -32.70 10.71 -14.03
N ARG A 176 -32.34 9.47 -13.74
CA ARG A 176 -33.20 8.31 -13.95
C ARG A 176 -34.46 8.33 -13.10
N ASN A 177 -34.38 8.73 -11.84
CA ASN A 177 -35.56 8.88 -10.98
C ASN A 177 -36.52 9.98 -11.49
N PHE A 178 -36.03 10.93 -12.28
CA PHE A 178 -36.84 11.91 -13.02
C PHE A 178 -37.33 11.41 -14.39
N GLY A 179 -37.11 10.14 -14.73
CA GLY A 179 -37.51 9.54 -16.00
C GLY A 179 -36.53 9.78 -17.16
N ILE A 180 -35.33 10.32 -16.88
CA ILE A 180 -34.30 10.57 -17.89
C ILE A 180 -33.29 9.41 -17.89
N ASP A 181 -33.50 8.43 -18.76
CA ASP A 181 -32.60 7.27 -18.90
C ASP A 181 -31.37 7.61 -19.78
N VAL A 182 -30.32 8.15 -19.17
CA VAL A 182 -29.05 8.45 -19.85
C VAL A 182 -28.28 7.18 -20.24
N LEU A 183 -28.34 6.14 -19.39
CA LEU A 183 -27.63 4.88 -19.58
C LEU A 183 -28.55 3.68 -19.28
N PRO A 184 -28.40 2.56 -20.00
CA PRO A 184 -29.06 1.30 -19.68
C PRO A 184 -28.85 0.87 -18.22
N ASN A 185 -29.89 0.33 -17.58
CA ASN A 185 -29.86 -0.14 -16.18
C ASN A 185 -28.68 -1.07 -15.88
N THR A 186 -28.37 -1.99 -16.81
CA THR A 186 -27.28 -2.96 -16.64
C THR A 186 -25.90 -2.29 -16.57
N ILE A 187 -25.74 -1.15 -17.25
CA ILE A 187 -24.50 -0.34 -17.21
C ILE A 187 -24.42 0.39 -15.88
N LEU A 188 -25.53 1.00 -15.43
CA LEU A 188 -25.59 1.70 -14.14
C LEU A 188 -25.30 0.75 -12.97
N GLN A 189 -25.86 -0.47 -12.99
CA GLN A 189 -25.54 -1.51 -11.99
C GLN A 189 -24.07 -1.94 -12.00
N SER A 190 -23.42 -1.90 -13.17
CA SER A 190 -22.00 -2.24 -13.31
C SER A 190 -21.07 -1.07 -12.96
N PHE A 191 -21.60 0.12 -12.68
CA PHE A 191 -20.80 1.32 -12.42
C PHE A 191 -19.90 1.18 -11.17
N THR A 192 -20.29 0.32 -10.22
CA THR A 192 -19.45 -0.03 -9.05
C THR A 192 -18.08 -0.58 -9.44
N SER A 193 -17.96 -1.25 -10.59
CA SER A 193 -16.65 -1.72 -11.09
C SER A 193 -15.67 -0.57 -11.34
N LEU A 194 -16.17 0.59 -11.79
CA LEU A 194 -15.37 1.80 -11.97
C LEU A 194 -14.98 2.42 -10.62
N LEU A 195 -15.88 2.38 -9.63
CA LEU A 195 -15.61 2.86 -8.27
C LEU A 195 -14.48 2.10 -7.57
N ALA A 196 -14.22 0.85 -7.95
CA ALA A 196 -13.11 0.06 -7.40
C ALA A 196 -11.73 0.53 -7.89
N ILE A 197 -11.64 1.18 -9.06
CA ILE A 197 -10.36 1.52 -9.71
C ILE A 197 -9.47 2.41 -8.83
N PRO A 198 -9.95 3.52 -8.24
CA PRO A 198 -9.12 4.36 -7.39
C PRO A 198 -8.64 3.63 -6.12
N ILE A 199 -9.47 2.74 -5.58
CA ILE A 199 -9.12 1.92 -4.40
C ILE A 199 -8.07 0.87 -4.76
N PHE A 200 -8.17 0.25 -5.93
CA PHE A 200 -7.16 -0.67 -6.43
C PHE A 200 -5.83 0.02 -6.71
N TYR A 201 -5.85 1.26 -7.18
CA TYR A 201 -4.64 2.05 -7.35
C TYR A 201 -3.98 2.40 -6.00
N ILE A 202 -4.76 2.80 -4.99
CA ILE A 202 -4.28 2.94 -3.60
C ILE A 202 -3.66 1.63 -3.12
N ALA A 203 -4.34 0.50 -3.35
CA ALA A 203 -3.87 -0.81 -2.97
C ALA A 203 -2.57 -1.22 -3.66
N TYR A 204 -2.46 -1.00 -4.97
CA TYR A 204 -1.24 -1.23 -5.73
C TYR A 204 -0.07 -0.40 -5.19
N LYS A 205 -0.30 0.89 -4.93
CA LYS A 205 0.70 1.77 -4.32
C LYS A 205 1.11 1.29 -2.94
N GLU A 206 0.16 0.87 -2.11
CA GLU A 206 0.43 0.37 -0.75
C GLU A 206 1.14 -1.00 -0.74
N MET A 207 0.88 -1.84 -1.74
CA MET A 207 1.57 -3.11 -1.92
C MET A 207 3.06 -2.86 -2.26
N ASN A 208 3.32 -1.91 -3.15
CA ASN A 208 4.66 -1.59 -3.64
C ASN A 208 5.43 -0.62 -2.73
N SER A 209 4.73 0.11 -1.88
CA SER A 209 5.33 1.00 -0.90
C SER A 209 5.92 0.28 0.31
N ALA A 210 5.71 -1.03 0.41
CA ALA A 210 6.34 -1.88 1.42
C ALA A 210 7.88 -1.93 1.32
N ASN A 211 8.49 -1.18 0.38
CA ASN A 211 9.93 -0.89 0.34
C ASN A 211 10.30 0.58 0.63
N THR A 212 9.36 1.51 0.86
CA THR A 212 9.67 2.95 0.95
C THR A 212 8.75 3.82 1.84
N TYR A 213 7.67 3.33 2.44
CA TYR A 213 7.02 4.08 3.54
C TYR A 213 7.65 3.74 4.88
N GLY A 214 8.75 4.43 5.18
CA GLY A 214 8.95 5.02 6.50
C GLY A 214 8.73 4.11 7.71
N ILE A 215 9.19 2.85 7.67
CA ILE A 215 9.68 2.25 8.91
C ILE A 215 11.01 2.94 9.18
N GLN A 216 10.95 4.15 9.75
CA GLN A 216 11.88 4.44 10.84
C GLN A 216 11.69 3.25 11.78
N PRO A 217 12.71 2.39 12.00
CA PRO A 217 12.58 1.31 12.96
C PRO A 217 12.05 1.96 14.24
N LYS A 218 10.95 1.41 14.79
CA LYS A 218 10.42 1.82 16.10
C LYS A 218 11.62 2.17 16.96
N LYS A 219 11.70 3.42 17.44
CA LYS A 219 12.67 3.82 18.46
C LYS A 219 12.56 2.75 19.53
N TYR A 220 13.51 1.81 19.54
CA TYR A 220 13.43 0.65 20.40
C TYR A 220 13.35 1.24 21.81
N LYS A 221 12.40 0.81 22.63
CA LYS A 221 12.53 1.03 24.08
C LYS A 221 13.77 0.26 24.49
N THR A 222 14.89 0.95 24.50
CA THR A 222 16.21 0.42 24.79
C THR A 222 16.31 0.19 26.29
N THR A 223 16.58 -1.04 26.70
CA THR A 223 17.62 -1.25 27.71
C THR A 223 18.82 -0.40 27.28
N PRO A 224 19.29 0.56 28.09
CA PRO A 224 20.36 1.47 27.69
C PRO A 224 21.62 0.68 27.36
N LEU A 225 22.03 0.71 26.09
CA LEU A 225 23.38 0.32 25.68
C LEU A 225 24.29 1.49 26.07
N SER A 226 25.34 1.25 26.86
CA SER A 226 26.28 2.32 27.21
C SER A 226 26.94 2.89 25.96
N ASN A 227 27.28 4.18 26.00
CA ASN A 227 27.93 4.85 24.87
C ASN A 227 29.25 4.17 24.48
N GLU A 228 29.97 3.61 25.44
CA GLU A 228 31.20 2.85 25.20
C GLU A 228 30.94 1.55 24.41
N LYS A 229 29.94 0.76 24.81
CA LYS A 229 29.56 -0.47 24.07
C LYS A 229 29.02 -0.17 22.67
N SER A 230 28.31 0.95 22.50
CA SER A 230 27.84 1.40 21.18
C SER A 230 29.00 1.69 20.23
N LYS A 231 30.04 2.38 20.72
CA LYS A 231 31.26 2.67 19.95
C LYS A 231 32.04 1.40 19.62
N ASP A 232 32.23 0.50 20.58
CA ASP A 232 32.88 -0.80 20.35
C ASP A 232 32.16 -1.61 19.26
N TYR A 233 30.83 -1.74 19.37
CA TYR A 233 30.04 -2.45 18.36
C TYR A 233 30.12 -1.79 17.00
N LEU A 234 30.16 -0.45 16.91
CA LEU A 234 30.32 0.25 15.64
C LEU A 234 31.67 -0.08 14.99
N LEU A 235 32.75 -0.13 15.77
CA LEU A 235 34.08 -0.49 15.26
C LEU A 235 34.09 -1.92 14.72
N ARG A 236 33.52 -2.88 15.45
CA ARG A 236 33.43 -4.28 15.00
C ARG A 236 32.56 -4.44 13.76
N ILE A 237 31.45 -3.70 13.67
CA ILE A 237 30.59 -3.68 12.48
C ILE A 237 31.36 -3.14 11.27
N LYS A 238 32.08 -2.02 11.43
CA LYS A 238 32.88 -1.43 10.35
C LYS A 238 34.01 -2.37 9.94
N PHE A 239 34.76 -2.93 10.88
CA PHE A 239 35.83 -3.88 10.59
C PHE A 239 35.33 -5.07 9.76
N ALA A 240 34.24 -5.71 10.18
CA ALA A 240 33.67 -6.85 9.46
C ALA A 240 33.11 -6.47 8.07
N MET A 241 32.73 -5.21 7.85
CA MET A 241 32.25 -4.74 6.56
C MET A 241 33.38 -4.28 5.64
N ASP A 242 34.34 -3.51 6.14
CA ASP A 242 35.37 -2.86 5.35
C ASP A 242 36.55 -3.80 5.08
N GLU A 243 37.02 -4.54 6.09
CA GLU A 243 38.19 -5.43 5.98
C GLU A 243 37.80 -6.83 5.49
N GLU A 244 36.82 -7.47 6.12
CA GLU A 244 36.38 -8.83 5.73
C GLU A 244 35.45 -8.82 4.51
N LYS A 245 35.03 -7.64 4.03
CA LYS A 245 34.11 -7.45 2.91
C LYS A 245 32.88 -8.35 2.97
N LEU A 246 32.32 -8.55 4.18
CA LEU A 246 31.16 -9.43 4.35
C LEU A 246 29.96 -8.99 3.50
N TYR A 247 29.89 -7.72 3.10
CA TYR A 247 28.87 -7.23 2.16
C TYR A 247 28.87 -7.97 0.82
N CYS A 248 29.98 -8.56 0.35
CA CYS A 248 30.03 -9.37 -0.88
C CYS A 248 29.24 -10.67 -0.78
N ASP A 249 28.95 -11.17 0.42
CA ASP A 249 28.10 -12.36 0.61
C ASP A 249 26.65 -12.04 0.24
N THR A 250 26.22 -12.56 -0.91
CA THR A 250 24.87 -12.38 -1.46
C THR A 250 23.75 -12.87 -0.53
N THR A 251 24.06 -13.77 0.39
CA THR A 251 23.11 -14.36 1.34
C THR A 251 23.10 -13.66 2.70
N LEU A 252 23.95 -12.64 2.89
CA LEU A 252 24.10 -11.95 4.17
C LEU A 252 22.80 -11.24 4.58
N LYS A 253 22.29 -11.62 5.75
CA LYS A 253 21.16 -10.99 6.44
C LYS A 253 21.61 -10.53 7.82
N LEU A 254 20.83 -9.64 8.44
CA LEU A 254 21.14 -9.09 9.77
C LEU A 254 21.42 -10.17 10.82
N SER A 255 20.62 -11.25 10.86
CA SER A 255 20.81 -12.36 11.81
C SER A 255 22.15 -13.06 11.61
N ARG A 256 22.48 -13.40 10.37
CA ARG A 256 23.74 -14.07 10.02
C ARG A 256 24.96 -13.18 10.27
N PHE A 257 24.84 -11.88 9.96
CA PHE A 257 25.91 -10.93 10.25
C PHE A 257 26.13 -10.77 11.76
N ALA A 258 25.05 -10.63 12.53
CA ALA A 258 25.05 -10.58 13.98
C ALA A 258 25.71 -11.81 14.62
N GLU A 259 25.41 -13.02 14.11
CA GLU A 259 26.06 -14.26 14.51
C GLU A 259 27.57 -14.24 14.20
N LYS A 260 27.97 -13.86 12.97
CA LYS A 260 29.39 -13.79 12.57
C LYS A 260 30.20 -12.87 13.48
N ILE A 261 29.66 -11.71 13.83
CA ILE A 261 30.35 -10.76 14.70
C ILE A 261 30.03 -10.96 16.18
N SER A 262 29.33 -12.02 16.57
CA SER A 262 28.96 -12.31 17.98
C SER A 262 28.33 -11.10 18.70
N ILE A 263 27.45 -10.36 18.02
CA ILE A 263 26.68 -9.25 18.59
C ILE A 263 25.20 -9.54 18.34
N PRO A 264 24.32 -9.49 19.36
CA PRO A 264 22.89 -9.67 19.15
C PRO A 264 22.34 -8.74 18.06
N SER A 265 21.55 -9.32 17.14
CA SER A 265 20.99 -8.61 15.96
C SER A 265 20.28 -7.29 16.30
N LYS A 266 19.63 -7.24 17.47
CA LYS A 266 19.02 -6.04 18.04
C LYS A 266 20.03 -4.89 18.21
N TYR A 267 21.21 -5.17 18.77
CA TYR A 267 22.24 -4.16 18.99
C TYR A 267 22.91 -3.74 17.69
N VAL A 268 23.14 -4.66 16.76
CA VAL A 268 23.64 -4.32 15.42
C VAL A 268 22.70 -3.32 14.73
N SER A 269 21.40 -3.62 14.71
CA SER A 269 20.41 -2.72 14.11
C SER A 269 20.35 -1.38 14.84
N GLN A 270 20.45 -1.37 16.17
CA GLN A 270 20.42 -0.15 16.96
C GLN A 270 21.65 0.73 16.68
N VAL A 271 22.86 0.15 16.68
CA VAL A 271 24.12 0.86 16.50
C VAL A 271 24.22 1.47 15.10
N ILE A 272 23.85 0.73 14.06
CA ILE A 272 23.83 1.25 12.68
C ILE A 272 22.82 2.40 12.56
N ASN A 273 21.61 2.22 13.10
CA ASN A 273 20.59 3.26 13.02
C ASN A 273 20.99 4.53 13.78
N GLN A 274 21.56 4.40 14.99
CA GLN A 274 21.93 5.54 15.83
C GLN A 274 23.16 6.29 15.30
N ASN A 275 24.17 5.58 14.79
CA ASN A 275 25.44 6.20 14.41
C ASN A 275 25.52 6.56 12.92
N LEU A 276 24.81 5.83 12.05
CA LEU A 276 24.86 6.01 10.60
C LEU A 276 23.55 6.57 10.02
N ASN A 277 22.46 6.63 10.81
CA ASN A 277 21.12 7.00 10.34
C ASN A 277 20.61 6.13 9.17
N LEU A 278 21.06 4.87 9.10
CA LEU A 278 20.70 3.92 8.06
C LEU A 278 20.02 2.68 8.65
N SER A 279 19.28 1.94 7.82
CA SER A 279 18.95 0.54 8.14
C SER A 279 20.13 -0.37 7.79
N PHE A 280 20.20 -1.57 8.38
CA PHE A 280 21.25 -2.55 8.01
C PHE A 280 21.23 -2.88 6.50
N SER A 281 20.04 -2.98 5.91
CA SER A 281 19.88 -3.24 4.48
C SER A 281 20.39 -2.09 3.62
N ASP A 282 20.11 -0.84 4.03
CA ASP A 282 20.57 0.34 3.30
C ASP A 282 22.09 0.47 3.41
N TYR A 283 22.65 0.20 4.59
CA TYR A 283 24.10 0.17 4.80
C TYR A 283 24.79 -0.86 3.90
N LEU A 284 24.25 -2.09 3.81
CA LEU A 284 24.76 -3.10 2.86
C LEU A 284 24.68 -2.61 1.41
N ILE A 285 23.52 -2.09 0.98
CA ILE A 285 23.34 -1.62 -0.39
C ILE A 285 24.36 -0.52 -0.73
N GLN A 286 24.59 0.41 0.20
CA GLN A 286 25.57 1.48 0.02
C GLN A 286 26.98 0.93 -0.18
N LEU A 287 27.45 0.02 0.69
CA LEU A 287 28.76 -0.60 0.56
C LEU A 287 28.93 -1.34 -0.77
N ARG A 288 27.93 -2.14 -1.16
CA ARG A 288 27.94 -2.90 -2.42
C ARG A 288 27.98 -1.99 -3.64
N LEU A 289 27.26 -0.87 -3.62
CA LEU A 289 27.28 0.09 -4.72
C LEU A 289 28.62 0.83 -4.81
N GLU A 290 29.21 1.21 -3.68
CA GLU A 290 30.53 1.84 -3.65
C GLU A 290 31.62 0.90 -4.17
N ASP A 291 31.60 -0.38 -3.78
CA ASP A 291 32.52 -1.38 -4.33
C ASP A 291 32.31 -1.60 -5.84
N ALA A 292 31.05 -1.70 -6.30
CA ALA A 292 30.75 -1.83 -7.72
C ALA A 292 31.23 -0.62 -8.53
N LYS A 293 31.07 0.61 -8.04
CA LYS A 293 31.59 1.83 -8.69
C LYS A 293 33.11 1.77 -8.88
N LYS A 294 33.84 1.36 -7.84
CA LYS A 294 35.31 1.20 -7.90
C LYS A 294 35.71 0.14 -8.93
N ASN A 295 34.98 -0.97 -8.97
CA ASN A 295 35.28 -2.10 -9.84
C ASN A 295 34.88 -1.87 -11.31
N LEU A 296 33.85 -1.07 -11.60
CA LEU A 296 33.39 -0.76 -12.97
C LEU A 296 34.47 -0.10 -13.83
N ASN A 297 35.36 0.67 -13.21
CA ASN A 297 36.45 1.39 -13.87
C ASN A 297 37.83 0.77 -13.60
N ASN A 298 37.89 -0.39 -12.93
CA ASN A 298 39.16 -1.02 -12.62
C ASN A 298 39.76 -1.71 -13.86
N PRO A 299 40.97 -1.33 -14.32
CA PRO A 299 41.61 -1.93 -15.50
C PRO A 299 41.74 -3.45 -15.42
N SER A 300 42.01 -4.01 -14.23
CA SER A 300 42.15 -5.45 -14.03
C SER A 300 40.83 -6.23 -14.17
N LYS A 301 39.69 -5.55 -14.12
CA LYS A 301 38.34 -6.14 -14.19
C LYS A 301 37.62 -5.90 -15.52
N GLN A 302 38.31 -5.35 -16.53
CA GLN A 302 37.70 -5.07 -17.84
C GLN A 302 37.16 -6.30 -18.58
N HIS A 303 37.65 -7.50 -18.24
CA HIS A 303 37.16 -8.76 -18.79
C HIS A 303 35.79 -9.19 -18.22
N LEU A 304 35.37 -8.61 -17.08
CA LEU A 304 34.09 -8.93 -16.46
C LEU A 304 32.96 -8.13 -17.09
N THR A 305 31.81 -8.78 -17.25
CA THR A 305 30.57 -8.08 -17.58
C THR A 305 30.15 -7.18 -16.42
N ILE A 306 29.35 -6.14 -16.70
CA ILE A 306 28.74 -5.28 -15.66
C ILE A 306 28.01 -6.13 -14.60
N PHE A 307 27.35 -7.20 -15.02
CA PHE A 307 26.68 -8.11 -14.09
C PHE A 307 27.68 -8.96 -13.28
N GLY A 308 28.80 -9.40 -13.89
CA GLY A 308 29.88 -10.06 -13.15
C GLY A 308 30.44 -9.17 -12.04
N ILE A 309 30.67 -7.89 -12.32
CA ILE A 309 31.10 -6.91 -11.32
C ILE A 309 30.05 -6.74 -10.22
N ALA A 310 28.76 -6.67 -10.59
CA ALA A 310 27.68 -6.60 -9.61
C ALA A 310 27.64 -7.85 -8.71
N GLN A 311 27.91 -9.03 -9.27
CA GLN A 311 27.91 -10.29 -8.52
C GLN A 311 29.07 -10.36 -7.53
N GLU A 312 30.27 -9.91 -7.92
CA GLU A 312 31.42 -9.79 -7.01
C GLU A 312 31.15 -8.79 -5.86
N SER A 313 30.43 -7.72 -6.16
CA SER A 313 29.98 -6.75 -5.15
C SER A 313 28.72 -7.20 -4.38
N GLY A 314 28.29 -8.46 -4.50
CA GLY A 314 27.24 -9.05 -3.65
C GLY A 314 25.80 -8.88 -4.13
N PHE A 315 25.56 -8.52 -5.39
CA PHE A 315 24.20 -8.51 -5.99
C PHE A 315 23.85 -9.86 -6.63
N THR A 316 22.62 -10.33 -6.40
CA THR A 316 22.10 -11.57 -7.01
C THR A 316 21.36 -11.37 -8.33
N SER A 317 20.94 -10.14 -8.64
CA SER A 317 20.07 -9.84 -9.78
C SER A 317 20.52 -8.58 -10.50
N SER A 318 20.71 -8.70 -11.82
CA SER A 318 21.08 -7.60 -12.71
C SER A 318 20.03 -6.48 -12.70
N SER A 319 18.74 -6.83 -12.73
CA SER A 319 17.64 -5.85 -12.69
C SER A 319 17.63 -5.04 -11.40
N ARG A 320 17.86 -5.71 -10.25
CA ARG A 320 17.93 -5.03 -8.94
C ARG A 320 19.16 -4.13 -8.86
N PHE A 321 20.31 -4.60 -9.35
CA PHE A 321 21.53 -3.81 -9.42
C PHE A 321 21.34 -2.55 -10.28
N ASN A 322 20.85 -2.69 -11.51
CA ASN A 322 20.62 -1.56 -12.42
C ASN A 322 19.67 -0.52 -11.83
N TYR A 323 18.58 -0.96 -11.20
CA TYR A 323 17.63 -0.06 -10.53
C TYR A 323 18.28 0.71 -9.38
N LEU A 324 18.97 0.00 -8.47
CA LEU A 324 19.60 0.62 -7.31
C LEU A 324 20.76 1.53 -7.71
N PHE A 325 21.59 1.10 -8.66
CA PHE A 325 22.70 1.89 -9.16
C PHE A 325 22.18 3.21 -9.75
N LYS A 326 21.22 3.17 -10.68
CA LYS A 326 20.60 4.37 -11.25
C LYS A 326 19.92 5.25 -10.20
N LYS A 327 19.24 4.64 -9.23
CA LYS A 327 18.60 5.38 -8.14
C LYS A 327 19.61 6.16 -7.28
N HIS A 328 20.79 5.59 -7.04
CA HIS A 328 21.81 6.19 -6.17
C HIS A 328 22.80 7.10 -6.90
N THR A 329 23.05 6.87 -8.19
CA THR A 329 24.05 7.64 -8.97
C THR A 329 23.44 8.56 -10.01
N GLY A 330 22.14 8.40 -10.32
CA GLY A 330 21.46 9.06 -11.43
C GLY A 330 21.72 8.41 -12.80
N LEU A 331 22.70 7.51 -12.91
CA LEU A 331 23.17 6.92 -14.16
C LEU A 331 23.04 5.40 -14.14
N THR A 332 22.79 4.79 -15.29
CA THR A 332 22.91 3.33 -15.39
C THR A 332 24.38 2.90 -15.26
N PRO A 333 24.70 1.67 -14.83
CA PRO A 333 26.08 1.20 -14.73
C PRO A 333 26.87 1.33 -16.04
N SER A 334 26.23 1.06 -17.19
CA SER A 334 26.84 1.21 -18.51
C SER A 334 27.17 2.67 -18.83
N GLN A 335 26.25 3.60 -18.51
CA GLN A 335 26.51 5.04 -18.67
C GLN A 335 27.65 5.50 -17.76
N PHE A 336 27.68 5.03 -16.51
CA PHE A 336 28.73 5.37 -15.54
C PHE A 336 30.11 4.86 -15.98
N GLN A 337 30.19 3.65 -16.53
CA GLN A 337 31.43 3.10 -17.06
C GLN A 337 31.91 3.85 -18.30
N LYS A 338 30.99 4.27 -19.18
CA LYS A 338 31.35 5.02 -20.39
C LYS A 338 31.86 6.43 -20.05
N GLN A 339 31.18 7.14 -19.16
CA GLN A 339 31.55 8.50 -18.77
C GLN A 339 32.96 8.61 -18.18
N ASN A 340 33.43 7.57 -17.46
CA ASN A 340 34.77 7.56 -16.87
C ASN A 340 35.87 7.06 -17.84
N LYS A 341 35.52 6.64 -19.06
CA LYS A 341 36.49 6.31 -20.12
C LYS A 341 36.78 7.48 -21.06
N ASP A 342 35.91 8.49 -21.05
CA ASP A 342 36.00 9.68 -21.90
C ASP A 342 36.79 10.84 -21.23
N PHE A 343 37.42 10.57 -20.08
CA PHE A 343 38.40 11.40 -19.36
C PHE A 343 39.62 10.53 -19.04
#